data_AF-A0A7C4U3S8-F1
#
_entry.id   AF-A0A7C4U3S8-F1
#
_cell.length_a   1.000
_cell.length_b   1.000
_cell.length_c   1.000
_cell.angle_alpha   90.00
_cell.angle_beta   90.00
_cell.angle_gamma   90.00
#
_symmetry.space_group_name_H-M   'P 1'
#
loop_
_entity.id
_entity.type
_entity.pdbx_description
1 polymer ?
#
loop_
_entity_poly.entity_id
_entity_poly.type
_entity_poly.pdbx_seq_one_letter_code
_entity_poly.pdbx_strand_id
1 'polypeptide(L)'
;MRKFLFSVLLPVSILFITACGGDEKKSDVKVSTEMQDFMNNFNGRSASVKIALDDFGKPGLDRKDMDLYNLEKPKVLEANGNCYLMECKSGMTTRTYNICWEGGKISSIEDKGMK
;
A
#
# COMPACT_ATOMS: atom_id res chain seq x y z
N MET A 1 9.69 -76.06 21.53
CA MET A 1 9.79 -75.00 22.57
C MET A 1 10.64 -73.84 22.02
N ARG A 2 10.29 -72.60 22.38
CA ARG A 2 10.84 -71.28 21.96
C ARG A 2 10.14 -70.70 20.72
N LYS A 3 9.03 -69.97 20.91
CA LYS A 3 8.93 -68.52 21.20
C LYS A 3 9.64 -67.68 20.14
N PHE A 4 8.88 -67.19 19.17
CA PHE A 4 9.18 -65.94 18.47
C PHE A 4 7.96 -65.03 18.59
N LEU A 5 8.06 -64.15 19.59
CA LEU A 5 7.28 -62.92 19.71
C LEU A 5 7.80 -61.97 18.61
N PHE A 6 6.91 -61.46 17.75
CA PHE A 6 7.20 -60.24 17.02
C PHE A 6 6.00 -59.30 17.05
N SER A 7 6.33 -58.09 17.51
CA SER A 7 5.53 -56.96 17.93
C SER A 7 4.33 -56.62 17.06
N VAL A 8 3.23 -56.35 17.76
CA VAL A 8 2.04 -55.62 17.30
C VAL A 8 2.45 -54.21 16.87
N LEU A 9 2.05 -53.85 15.64
CA LEU A 9 2.13 -52.50 15.09
C LEU A 9 1.23 -51.53 15.87
N LEU A 10 1.77 -50.36 16.23
CA LEU A 10 1.01 -49.18 16.63
C LEU A 10 1.31 -48.05 15.62
N PRO A 11 0.32 -47.56 14.84
CA PRO A 11 0.51 -46.35 14.08
C PRO A 11 0.42 -45.13 15.01
N VAL A 12 1.56 -44.46 15.18
CA VAL A 12 1.67 -43.14 15.79
C VAL A 12 0.89 -42.16 14.92
N SER A 13 -0.31 -41.78 15.35
CA SER A 13 -1.09 -40.73 14.71
C SER A 13 -0.49 -39.38 15.08
N ILE A 14 0.26 -38.79 14.14
CA ILE A 14 0.80 -37.44 14.25
C ILE A 14 -0.36 -36.48 13.99
N LEU A 15 -0.90 -35.89 15.07
CA LEU A 15 -1.77 -34.71 15.01
C LEU A 15 -0.92 -33.51 14.59
N PHE A 16 -0.86 -33.24 13.28
CA PHE A 16 -0.41 -31.95 12.77
C PHE A 16 -1.47 -30.90 13.12
N ILE A 17 -1.24 -30.16 14.21
CA ILE A 17 -1.95 -28.92 14.50
C ILE A 17 -1.39 -27.88 13.54
N THR A 18 -1.98 -27.80 12.34
CA THR A 18 -1.71 -26.69 11.43
C THR A 18 -2.22 -25.41 12.09
N ALA A 19 -1.28 -24.59 12.53
CA ALA A 19 -1.49 -23.22 12.93
C ALA A 19 -2.22 -22.44 11.83
N CYS A 20 -3.50 -22.12 12.04
CA CYS A 20 -4.18 -21.03 11.34
C CYS A 20 -3.78 -19.71 12.01
N GLY A 21 -2.52 -19.30 11.82
CA GLY A 21 -2.13 -17.89 11.95
C GLY A 21 -2.40 -17.24 10.60
N GLY A 22 -3.52 -16.53 10.48
CA GLY A 22 -3.96 -15.92 9.24
C GLY A 22 -3.01 -14.83 8.78
N ASP A 23 -2.18 -15.13 7.80
CA ASP A 23 -1.71 -14.13 6.85
C ASP A 23 -2.90 -13.75 5.97
N GLU A 24 -3.60 -12.68 6.36
CA GLU A 24 -4.52 -11.98 5.48
C GLU A 24 -3.72 -11.54 4.24
N LYS A 25 -3.90 -12.28 3.14
CA LYS A 25 -3.36 -11.91 1.83
C LYS A 25 -3.93 -10.55 1.46
N LYS A 26 -3.15 -9.50 1.74
CA LYS A 26 -3.38 -8.15 1.24
C LYS A 26 -3.40 -8.26 -0.28
N SER A 27 -4.58 -8.19 -0.89
CA SER A 27 -4.71 -8.17 -2.34
C SER A 27 -3.85 -7.03 -2.87
N ASP A 28 -2.91 -7.33 -3.77
CA ASP A 28 -2.08 -6.30 -4.39
C ASP A 28 -2.98 -5.28 -5.09
N VAL A 29 -3.01 -4.06 -4.56
CA VAL A 29 -3.81 -2.97 -5.14
C VAL A 29 -3.20 -2.65 -6.49
N LYS A 30 -3.98 -2.79 -7.57
CA LYS A 30 -3.53 -2.45 -8.92
C LYS A 30 -3.40 -0.93 -9.04
N VAL A 31 -2.17 -0.45 -9.14
CA VAL A 31 -1.84 0.96 -9.33
C VAL A 31 -1.57 1.23 -10.81
N SER A 32 -2.03 2.37 -11.35
CA SER A 32 -1.69 2.76 -12.73
C SER A 32 -0.22 3.18 -12.83
N THR A 33 0.33 3.16 -14.04
CA THR A 33 1.70 3.62 -14.28
C THR A 33 1.88 5.09 -13.88
N GLU A 34 0.92 5.96 -14.21
CA GLU A 34 0.97 7.38 -13.88
C GLU A 34 0.96 7.61 -12.36
N MET A 35 0.15 6.86 -11.62
CA MET A 35 0.13 6.93 -10.16
C MET A 35 1.43 6.41 -9.56
N GLN A 36 2.01 5.35 -10.13
CA GLN A 36 3.31 4.83 -9.71
C GLN A 36 4.43 5.86 -9.96
N ASP A 37 4.45 6.50 -11.13
CA ASP A 37 5.44 7.50 -11.50
C ASP A 37 5.31 8.76 -10.65
N PHE A 38 4.08 9.21 -10.39
CA PHE A 38 3.80 10.29 -9.45
C PHE A 38 4.39 9.98 -8.06
N MET A 39 4.12 8.79 -7.51
CA MET A 39 4.65 8.34 -6.23
C MET A 39 6.18 8.25 -6.20
N ASN A 40 6.82 7.86 -7.30
CA ASN A 40 8.28 7.72 -7.36
C ASN A 40 9.03 9.04 -7.15
N ASN A 41 8.36 10.19 -7.24
CA ASN A 41 8.95 11.50 -6.97
C ASN A 41 9.10 11.80 -5.46
N PHE A 42 8.44 11.03 -4.57
CA PHE A 42 8.31 11.37 -3.16
C PHE A 42 9.56 10.94 -2.37
N ASN A 43 10.53 11.86 -2.29
CA ASN A 43 11.85 11.63 -1.69
C ASN A 43 12.08 12.38 -0.37
N GLY A 44 11.01 12.76 0.34
CA GLY A 44 11.09 13.47 1.61
C GLY A 44 11.34 14.98 1.48
N ARG A 45 11.19 15.54 0.26
CA ARG A 45 11.33 16.98 -0.01
C ARG A 45 10.07 17.52 -0.67
N SER A 46 9.50 18.57 -0.10
CA SER A 46 8.32 19.25 -0.65
C SER A 46 8.54 19.77 -2.07
N ALA A 47 9.77 20.17 -2.43
CA ALA A 47 10.10 20.57 -3.80
C ALA A 47 9.85 19.44 -4.82
N SER A 48 10.15 18.18 -4.49
CA SER A 48 9.90 17.04 -5.37
C SER A 48 8.40 16.74 -5.49
N VAL A 49 7.64 16.94 -4.41
CA VAL A 49 6.18 16.84 -4.41
C VAL A 49 5.57 17.91 -5.32
N LYS A 50 6.08 19.15 -5.25
CA LYS A 50 5.65 20.25 -6.12
C LYS A 50 5.87 19.94 -7.59
N ILE A 51 7.07 19.45 -7.95
CA ILE A 51 7.39 19.05 -9.32
C ILE A 51 6.43 17.95 -9.80
N ALA A 52 6.19 16.93 -8.97
CA ALA A 52 5.23 15.87 -9.31
C ALA A 52 3.80 16.42 -9.53
N LEU A 53 3.37 17.38 -8.72
CA LEU A 53 2.06 18.01 -8.89
C LEU A 53 2.00 18.88 -10.15
N ASP A 54 3.10 19.50 -10.56
CA ASP A 54 3.19 20.25 -11.80
C ASP A 54 3.18 19.32 -13.03
N ASP A 55 3.86 18.19 -12.95
CA ASP A 55 3.96 17.21 -14.05
C ASP A 55 2.68 16.39 -14.23
N PHE A 56 2.00 16.03 -13.14
CA PHE A 56 0.85 15.13 -13.17
C PHE A 56 -0.49 15.84 -12.93
N GLY A 57 -0.51 17.06 -12.40
CA GLY A 57 -1.73 17.82 -12.14
C GLY A 57 -2.42 18.35 -13.39
N LYS A 58 -3.75 18.45 -13.34
CA LYS A 58 -4.52 19.26 -14.31
C LYS A 58 -4.27 20.76 -14.07
N PRO A 59 -4.40 21.61 -15.12
CA PRO A 59 -4.43 23.06 -14.93
C PRO A 59 -5.51 23.47 -13.92
N GLY A 60 -5.14 24.26 -12.92
CA GLY A 60 -6.06 24.72 -11.87
C GLY A 60 -6.30 23.73 -10.72
N LEU A 61 -5.53 22.63 -10.65
CA LEU A 61 -5.58 21.70 -9.51
C LEU A 61 -5.33 22.44 -8.18
N ASP A 62 -6.23 22.27 -7.21
CA ASP A 62 -5.97 22.69 -5.83
C ASP A 62 -4.95 21.73 -5.19
N ARG A 63 -3.73 22.25 -4.98
CA ARG A 63 -2.57 21.49 -4.51
C ARG A 63 -2.15 21.80 -3.07
N LYS A 64 -2.83 22.74 -2.41
CA LYS A 64 -2.44 23.27 -1.09
C LYS A 64 -2.37 22.20 0.00
N ASP A 65 -3.17 21.15 -0.16
CA ASP A 65 -3.30 20.04 0.78
C ASP A 65 -2.08 19.10 0.77
N MET A 66 -1.26 19.15 -0.28
CA MET A 66 -0.15 18.21 -0.49
C MET A 66 1.21 18.91 -0.68
N ASP A 67 1.23 20.05 -1.38
CA ASP A 67 2.46 20.64 -1.89
C ASP A 67 3.36 21.32 -0.82
N LEU A 68 2.86 21.43 0.41
CA LEU A 68 3.58 21.99 1.56
C LEU A 68 4.35 20.94 2.37
N TYR A 69 4.14 19.65 2.11
CA TYR A 69 4.66 18.57 2.95
C TYR A 69 5.87 17.86 2.35
N ASN A 70 6.78 17.46 3.24
CA ASN A 70 7.93 16.62 2.90
C ASN A 70 7.47 15.16 2.87
N LEU A 71 6.95 14.73 1.73
CA LEU A 71 6.35 13.39 1.58
C LEU A 71 7.36 12.35 1.12
N GLU A 72 7.34 11.18 1.76
CA GLU A 72 8.14 10.02 1.39
C GLU A 72 7.35 8.71 1.59
N LYS A 73 7.88 7.61 1.05
CA LYS A 73 7.35 6.24 1.22
C LYS A 73 5.84 6.15 0.93
N PRO A 74 5.37 6.66 -0.23
CA PRO A 74 3.96 6.58 -0.57
C PRO A 74 3.53 5.12 -0.75
N LYS A 75 2.29 4.84 -0.38
CA LYS A 75 1.68 3.53 -0.46
C LYS A 75 0.20 3.67 -0.75
N VAL A 76 -0.25 3.04 -1.84
CA VAL A 76 -1.68 2.93 -2.13
C VAL A 76 -2.30 1.88 -1.21
N LEU A 77 -3.36 2.28 -0.51
CA LEU A 77 -4.17 1.45 0.38
C LEU A 77 -5.37 0.86 -0.35
N GLU A 78 -6.02 1.66 -1.21
CA GLU A 78 -7.23 1.29 -1.93
C GLU A 78 -7.26 1.96 -3.31
N ALA A 79 -7.94 1.33 -4.26
CA ALA A 79 -8.23 1.89 -5.58
C ALA A 79 -9.73 1.76 -5.86
N ASN A 80 -10.39 2.90 -6.11
CA ASN A 80 -11.81 3.00 -6.37
C ASN A 80 -12.02 3.73 -7.71
N GLY A 81 -12.14 2.95 -8.79
CA GLY A 81 -12.15 3.50 -10.15
C GLY A 81 -10.83 4.21 -10.47
N ASN A 82 -10.88 5.51 -10.76
CA ASN A 82 -9.69 6.32 -11.03
C ASN A 82 -9.17 7.08 -9.78
N CYS A 83 -9.69 6.76 -8.59
CA CYS A 83 -9.25 7.38 -7.34
C CYS A 83 -8.46 6.39 -6.49
N TYR A 84 -7.36 6.87 -5.91
CA TYR A 84 -6.47 6.11 -5.05
C TYR A 84 -6.46 6.70 -3.65
N LEU A 85 -6.70 5.85 -2.65
CA LEU A 85 -6.39 6.18 -1.26
C LEU A 85 -4.92 5.87 -1.02
N MET A 86 -4.11 6.89 -0.79
CA MET A 86 -2.66 6.78 -0.64
C MET A 86 -2.24 7.30 0.74
N GLU A 87 -1.45 6.52 1.48
CA GLU A 87 -0.73 7.03 2.66
C GLU A 87 0.72 7.35 2.31
N CYS A 88 1.29 8.37 2.96
CA CYS A 88 2.69 8.73 2.83
C CYS A 88 3.22 9.30 4.15
N LYS A 89 4.53 9.14 4.39
CA LYS A 89 5.18 9.68 5.59
C LYS A 89 5.50 11.16 5.39
N SER A 90 5.31 11.93 6.46
CA SER A 90 5.77 13.31 6.60
C SER A 90 6.45 13.44 7.97
N GLY A 91 7.76 13.21 8.00
CA GLY A 91 8.51 13.05 9.24
C GLY A 91 8.00 11.87 10.07
N MET A 92 7.59 12.12 11.31
CA MET A 92 7.03 11.10 12.19
C MET A 92 5.56 10.76 11.89
N THR A 93 4.85 11.66 11.21
CA THR A 93 3.42 11.49 10.91
C THR A 93 3.19 10.74 9.61
N THR A 94 2.01 10.14 9.47
CA THR A 94 1.53 9.56 8.22
C THR A 94 0.31 10.33 7.76
N ARG A 95 0.35 10.84 6.54
CA ARG A 95 -0.75 11.58 5.91
C ARG A 95 -1.46 10.68 4.92
N THR A 96 -2.78 10.78 4.87
CA THR A 96 -3.62 10.00 3.97
C THR A 96 -4.29 10.93 2.97
N TYR A 97 -4.22 10.59 1.71
CA TYR A 97 -4.78 11.37 0.61
C TYR A 97 -5.72 10.52 -0.24
N ASN A 98 -6.80 11.12 -0.70
CA ASN A 98 -7.56 10.59 -1.83
C ASN A 98 -7.15 11.36 -3.09
N ILE A 99 -6.64 10.66 -4.10
CA ILE A 99 -6.11 11.25 -5.34
C ILE A 99 -6.88 10.69 -6.52
N CYS A 100 -7.64 11.54 -7.21
CA CYS A 100 -8.42 11.13 -8.37
C CYS A 100 -7.76 11.55 -9.68
N TRP A 101 -7.83 10.65 -10.65
CA TRP A 101 -7.25 10.81 -11.98
C TRP A 101 -8.33 10.92 -13.04
N GLU A 102 -8.07 11.72 -14.05
CA GLU A 102 -8.94 11.87 -15.21
C GLU A 102 -8.10 12.28 -16.43
N GLY A 103 -8.15 11.47 -17.49
CA GLY A 103 -7.36 11.73 -18.71
C GLY A 103 -5.84 11.71 -18.47
N GLY A 104 -5.35 10.82 -17.59
CA GLY A 104 -3.92 10.70 -17.28
C GLY A 104 -3.34 11.83 -16.43
N LYS A 105 -4.18 12.70 -15.88
CA LYS A 105 -3.78 13.79 -14.97
C LYS A 105 -4.58 13.74 -13.67
N ILE A 106 -3.99 14.23 -12.59
CA ILE A 106 -4.65 14.37 -11.29
C ILE A 106 -5.70 15.48 -11.40
N SER A 107 -6.96 15.12 -11.19
CA SER A 107 -8.10 16.04 -11.21
C SER A 107 -8.47 16.56 -9.81
N SER A 108 -8.21 15.79 -8.76
CA SER A 108 -8.41 16.24 -7.38
C SER A 108 -7.47 15.55 -6.39
N ILE A 109 -7.18 16.27 -5.31
CA ILE A 109 -6.47 15.79 -4.14
C ILE A 109 -7.29 16.22 -2.93
N GLU A 110 -7.49 15.30 -1.99
CA GLU A 110 -8.18 15.56 -0.72
C GLU A 110 -7.34 14.99 0.43
N ASP A 111 -6.97 15.83 1.39
CA ASP A 111 -6.35 15.39 2.65
C ASP A 111 -7.40 14.71 3.55
N LYS A 112 -7.20 13.43 3.84
CA LYS A 112 -8.04 12.63 4.75
C LYS A 112 -7.54 12.68 6.20
N GLY A 113 -6.48 13.42 6.48
CA GLY A 113 -5.92 13.65 7.80
C GLY A 113 -4.59 12.95 8.05
N MET A 114 -4.15 13.03 9.31
CA MET A 114 -2.85 12.53 9.77
C MET A 114 -2.98 11.60 10.98
N LYS A 115 -2.02 10.68 11.12
CA LYS A 115 -1.82 9.80 12.28
C LYS A 115 -0.35 9.70 12.66
#